data_AF-E7D195-F1
#
_entry.id   AF-E7D195-F1
#
_cell.length_a   1.000
_cell.length_b   1.000
_cell.length_c   1.000
_cell.angle_alpha   90.00
_cell.angle_beta   90.00
_cell.angle_gamma   90.00
#
_symmetry.space_group_name_H-M   'P 1'
#
loop_
_entity.id
_entity.type
_entity.pdbx_description
1 polymer ?
#
loop_
_entity_poly.entity_id
_entity_poly.type
_entity_poly.pdbx_seq_one_letter_code
_entity_poly.pdbx_strand_id
1 'polypeptide(L)'
;ARGFAFLSLDPLNQQAKMSIKEKLDRILPLFEKLTTLTRQQLPPDQRDPRLLGVGVLPRGTLFSCFHERHLKEATKLFEILYTAADFDDFIKLATQARDVVNEGLFTYAFSVAVVHRDDCRGVTLPPIQEVFPDRFIPAETINLASKESKIKPTEDIVVEIEDTGNILEPEYKLAYFREDIGINAHHWYFHVVYPANWSTELTGKVKDRKGELFYYMHQQMCARYDCERLSNGLNRMIPFHNFEEKLEGYAPHLTSLVSGLHYASRPQGFSLQDLNDVDVQDMERWRERILEAIDLHKVHDAQNNEIPLDEANGANILGAIIEASSDSPNKG
;
A
#
# COMPACT_ATOMS: atom_id res chain seq x y z
N ALA A 1 31.08 -60.35 5.73
CA ALA A 1 31.51 -59.29 6.66
C ALA A 1 31.84 -58.03 5.89
N ARG A 2 30.98 -57.01 5.97
CA ARG A 2 31.27 -55.58 5.73
C ARG A 2 30.08 -54.81 6.31
N GLY A 3 30.37 -54.02 7.34
CA GLY A 3 29.38 -53.38 8.20
C GLY A 3 28.74 -52.16 7.55
N PHE A 4 27.47 -51.95 7.89
CA PHE A 4 26.75 -50.71 7.65
C PHE A 4 27.15 -49.69 8.72
N ALA A 5 27.68 -48.55 8.30
CA ALA A 5 27.86 -47.39 9.15
C ALA A 5 26.51 -46.66 9.28
N PHE A 6 25.95 -46.66 10.49
CA PHE A 6 24.87 -45.76 10.87
C PHE A 6 25.45 -44.35 11.02
N LEU A 7 25.01 -43.41 10.17
CA LEU A 7 25.18 -41.99 10.43
C LEU A 7 24.17 -41.57 11.51
N SER A 8 24.70 -41.38 12.71
CA SER A 8 24.04 -40.75 13.85
C SER A 8 23.54 -39.37 13.45
N LEU A 9 22.23 -39.14 13.57
CA LEU A 9 21.64 -37.80 13.57
C LEU A 9 22.05 -37.11 14.89
N ASP A 10 22.82 -36.03 14.80
CA ASP A 10 23.17 -35.17 15.93
C ASP A 10 21.88 -34.59 16.57
N PRO A 11 21.61 -34.79 17.87
CA PRO A 11 20.41 -34.29 18.54
C PRO A 11 20.53 -32.85 19.06
N LEU A 12 21.49 -32.06 18.58
CA LEU A 12 21.84 -30.76 19.17
C LEU A 12 21.57 -29.58 18.21
N ASN A 13 20.35 -29.43 17.69
CA ASN A 13 19.86 -28.11 17.24
C ASN A 13 18.32 -28.01 17.07
N GLN A 14 17.54 -28.42 18.08
CA GLN A 14 16.14 -28.03 18.17
C GLN A 14 16.00 -26.85 19.14
N GLN A 15 16.43 -25.66 18.72
CA GLN A 15 15.72 -24.46 19.16
C GLN A 15 14.29 -24.64 18.67
N ALA A 16 13.33 -24.78 19.60
CA ALA A 16 11.92 -24.93 19.25
C ALA A 16 11.52 -23.73 18.37
N LYS A 17 11.38 -23.96 17.05
CA LYS A 17 10.90 -22.94 16.14
C LYS A 17 9.49 -22.56 16.57
N MET A 18 9.30 -21.29 16.91
CA MET A 18 8.01 -20.71 17.26
C MET A 18 6.95 -21.11 16.23
N SER A 19 5.83 -21.63 16.73
CA SER A 19 4.70 -22.06 15.89
C SER A 19 4.07 -20.87 15.18
N ILE A 20 3.38 -21.13 14.06
CA ILE A 20 2.65 -20.08 13.32
C ILE A 20 1.61 -19.41 14.23
N LYS A 21 0.96 -20.19 15.09
CA LYS A 21 -0.01 -19.67 16.05
C LYS A 21 0.62 -18.67 17.02
N GLU A 22 1.74 -19.02 17.66
CA GLU A 22 2.44 -18.11 18.58
C GLU A 22 2.91 -16.82 17.89
N LYS A 23 3.27 -16.89 16.60
CA LYS A 23 3.60 -15.70 15.81
C LYS A 23 2.37 -14.85 15.55
N LEU A 24 1.25 -15.46 15.16
CA LEU A 24 -0.02 -14.75 14.94
C LEU A 24 -0.50 -14.07 16.23
N ASP A 25 -0.42 -14.76 17.37
CA ASP A 25 -0.81 -14.23 18.68
C ASP A 25 -0.01 -12.96 19.06
N ARG A 26 1.17 -12.74 18.46
CA ARG A 26 2.02 -11.56 18.67
C ARG A 26 1.90 -10.50 17.58
N ILE A 27 1.53 -10.90 16.35
CA ILE A 27 1.39 -10.00 15.21
C ILE A 27 0.00 -9.34 15.19
N LEU A 28 -1.07 -10.12 15.40
CA LEU A 28 -2.45 -9.62 15.33
C LEU A 28 -2.72 -8.43 16.26
N PRO A 29 -2.26 -8.42 17.53
CA PRO A 29 -2.46 -7.28 18.41
C PRO A 29 -1.83 -5.96 17.92
N LEU A 30 -0.82 -6.02 17.04
CA LEU A 30 -0.20 -4.83 16.48
C LEU A 30 -1.08 -4.15 15.43
N PHE A 31 -2.02 -4.87 14.82
CA PHE A 31 -3.02 -4.32 13.90
C PHE A 31 -4.31 -3.88 14.59
N GLU A 32 -4.52 -4.26 15.85
CA GLU A 32 -5.73 -3.89 16.58
C GLU A 32 -5.71 -2.40 16.97
N LYS A 33 -6.89 -1.78 16.99
CA LYS A 33 -7.13 -0.45 17.58
C LYS A 33 -6.23 0.67 17.02
N LEU A 34 -5.76 0.52 15.78
CA LEU A 34 -4.94 1.53 15.10
C LEU A 34 -5.68 2.85 14.89
N THR A 35 -7.01 2.82 14.82
CA THR A 35 -7.88 4.00 14.71
C THR A 35 -8.08 4.77 16.01
N THR A 36 -7.80 4.15 17.16
CA THR A 36 -7.99 4.78 18.49
C THR A 36 -6.68 5.22 19.14
N LEU A 37 -5.58 5.18 18.39
CA LEU A 37 -4.27 5.55 18.89
C LEU A 37 -4.18 7.04 19.24
N THR A 38 -3.36 7.36 20.24
CA THR A 38 -3.14 8.74 20.64
C THR A 38 -2.34 9.48 19.57
N ARG A 39 -2.58 10.79 19.42
CA ARG A 39 -1.76 11.64 18.52
C ARG A 39 -0.35 11.89 19.06
N GLN A 40 -0.13 11.61 20.35
CA GLN A 40 1.17 11.76 20.99
C GLN A 40 2.11 10.66 20.49
N GLN A 41 3.25 11.06 19.96
CA GLN A 41 4.33 10.14 19.63
C GLN A 41 5.20 9.89 20.86
N LEU A 42 5.78 8.70 20.96
CA LEU A 42 6.80 8.42 21.96
C LEU A 42 7.97 9.42 21.81
N PRO A 43 8.43 10.09 22.88
CA PRO A 43 9.53 11.07 22.83
C PRO A 43 10.85 10.44 22.33
N PRO A 44 11.69 11.16 21.56
CA PRO A 44 12.93 10.61 21.00
C PRO A 44 13.89 9.99 22.01
N ASP A 45 13.97 10.52 23.23
CA ASP A 45 14.80 10.02 24.33
C ASP A 45 14.37 8.64 24.84
N GLN A 46 13.13 8.23 24.55
CA GLN A 46 12.55 6.95 24.95
C GLN A 46 12.49 5.95 23.78
N ARG A 47 12.89 6.36 22.57
CA ARG A 47 12.89 5.50 21.38
C ARG A 47 14.13 4.61 21.36
N ASP A 48 13.96 3.42 20.80
CA ASP A 48 15.09 2.61 20.33
C ASP A 48 15.91 3.47 19.34
N PRO A 49 17.25 3.51 19.45
CA PRO A 49 18.09 4.33 18.58
C PRO A 49 17.82 4.13 17.08
N ARG A 50 17.37 2.93 16.68
CA ARG A 50 17.01 2.61 15.29
C ARG A 50 15.80 3.39 14.80
N LEU A 51 14.88 3.77 15.69
CA LEU A 51 13.63 4.47 15.37
C LEU A 51 13.76 6.01 15.41
N LEU A 52 14.95 6.56 15.65
CA LEU A 52 15.16 8.01 15.68
C LEU A 52 14.97 8.68 14.31
N GLY A 53 15.16 7.93 13.22
CA GLY A 53 15.01 8.42 11.85
C GLY A 53 13.57 8.38 11.30
N VAL A 54 12.59 7.99 12.12
CA VAL A 54 11.17 7.90 11.75
C VAL A 54 10.29 8.66 12.75
N GLY A 55 9.00 8.82 12.44
CA GLY A 55 8.05 9.63 13.19
C GLY A 55 7.96 11.07 12.67
N VAL A 56 8.28 11.30 11.39
CA VAL A 56 8.23 12.62 10.75
C VAL A 56 6.79 12.95 10.34
N LEU A 57 6.10 12.00 9.70
CA LEU A 57 4.68 12.12 9.39
C LEU A 57 3.87 12.13 10.69
N PRO A 58 3.12 13.21 10.99
CA PRO A 58 2.37 13.29 12.24
C PRO A 58 1.28 12.22 12.32
N ARG A 59 1.09 11.65 13.51
CA ARG A 59 -0.02 10.72 13.79
C ARG A 59 -1.37 11.38 13.57
N GLY A 60 -2.34 10.62 13.08
CA GLY A 60 -3.67 11.12 12.76
C GLY A 60 -3.72 12.03 11.52
N THR A 61 -2.72 11.99 10.65
CA THR A 61 -2.78 12.55 9.30
C THR A 61 -2.90 11.43 8.28
N LEU A 62 -3.40 11.72 7.07
CA LEU A 62 -3.54 10.68 6.04
C LEU A 62 -2.17 10.29 5.48
N PHE A 63 -1.85 9.00 5.55
CA PHE A 63 -0.73 8.43 4.84
C PHE A 63 -1.05 8.30 3.34
N SER A 64 -0.05 8.53 2.49
CA SER A 64 -0.16 8.42 1.03
C SER A 64 0.82 7.35 0.57
N CYS A 65 0.32 6.38 -0.20
CA CYS A 65 1.13 5.32 -0.79
C CYS A 65 1.87 5.77 -2.06
N PHE A 66 1.76 7.06 -2.43
CA PHE A 66 2.32 7.60 -3.67
C PHE A 66 3.24 8.80 -3.40
N HIS A 67 2.96 9.59 -2.36
CA HIS A 67 3.75 10.78 -2.07
C HIS A 67 5.16 10.41 -1.62
N GLU A 68 6.18 10.93 -2.32
CA GLU A 68 7.58 10.52 -2.16
C GLU A 68 8.07 10.66 -0.71
N ARG A 69 7.75 11.78 -0.03
CA ARG A 69 8.09 11.99 1.40
C ARG A 69 7.51 10.93 2.32
N HIS A 70 6.26 10.52 2.11
CA HIS A 70 5.59 9.52 2.94
C HIS A 70 6.21 8.14 2.67
N LEU A 71 6.48 7.81 1.40
CA LEU A 71 7.14 6.57 1.02
C LEU A 71 8.59 6.50 1.51
N LYS A 72 9.33 7.61 1.55
CA LYS A 72 10.70 7.66 2.12
C LYS A 72 10.70 7.21 3.58
N GLU A 73 9.79 7.75 4.39
CA GLU A 73 9.67 7.34 5.79
C GLU A 73 9.16 5.90 5.95
N ALA A 74 8.18 5.48 5.14
CA ALA A 74 7.69 4.10 5.14
C ALA A 74 8.78 3.09 4.78
N THR A 75 9.62 3.42 3.79
CA THR A 75 10.78 2.63 3.37
C THR A 75 11.78 2.54 4.51
N LYS A 76 12.05 3.65 5.21
CA LYS A 76 12.96 3.66 6.34
C LYS A 76 12.48 2.77 7.48
N LEU A 77 11.18 2.82 7.81
CA LEU A 77 10.60 1.93 8.81
C LEU A 77 10.68 0.46 8.37
N PHE A 78 10.38 0.17 7.10
CA PHE A 78 10.52 -1.18 6.55
C PHE A 78 11.96 -1.69 6.68
N GLU A 79 12.98 -0.91 6.34
CA GLU A 79 14.39 -1.29 6.49
C GLU A 79 14.72 -1.69 7.94
N ILE A 80 14.28 -0.88 8.91
CA ILE A 80 14.50 -1.13 10.34
C ILE A 80 13.84 -2.46 10.76
N LEU A 81 12.59 -2.67 10.35
CA LEU A 81 11.82 -3.87 10.69
C LEU A 81 12.36 -5.12 9.97
N TYR A 82 12.77 -5.00 8.72
CA TYR A 82 13.28 -6.11 7.91
C TYR A 82 14.66 -6.58 8.39
N THR A 83 15.49 -5.66 8.88
CA THR A 83 16.84 -5.96 9.39
C THR A 83 16.89 -6.33 10.87
N ALA A 84 15.75 -6.37 11.56
CA ALA A 84 15.67 -6.86 12.93
C ALA A 84 16.24 -8.28 13.05
N ALA A 85 17.04 -8.53 14.08
CA ALA A 85 17.93 -9.69 14.16
C ALA A 85 17.19 -11.03 14.16
N ASP A 86 16.04 -11.06 14.84
CA ASP A 86 15.16 -12.21 14.94
C ASP A 86 13.72 -11.75 15.14
N PHE A 87 12.80 -12.70 15.29
CA PHE A 87 11.38 -12.43 15.44
C PHE A 87 11.07 -11.64 16.73
N ASP A 88 11.83 -11.85 17.81
CA ASP A 88 11.60 -11.16 19.08
C ASP A 88 12.00 -9.69 18.99
N ASP A 89 13.16 -9.41 18.39
CA ASP A 89 13.61 -8.05 18.10
C ASP A 89 12.66 -7.35 17.11
N PHE A 90 12.18 -8.07 16.10
CA PHE A 90 11.18 -7.56 15.14
C PHE A 90 9.89 -7.12 15.84
N ILE A 91 9.30 -7.97 16.69
CA ILE A 91 8.08 -7.63 17.43
C ILE A 91 8.33 -6.50 18.42
N LYS A 92 9.47 -6.47 19.11
CA LYS A 92 9.83 -5.37 20.02
C LYS A 92 9.90 -4.04 19.28
N LEU A 93 10.60 -4.01 18.14
CA LEU A 93 10.70 -2.83 17.29
C LEU A 93 9.34 -2.39 16.74
N ALA A 94 8.55 -3.33 16.21
CA ALA A 94 7.23 -3.04 15.68
C ALA A 94 6.29 -2.47 16.77
N THR A 95 6.36 -3.02 17.98
CA THR A 95 5.56 -2.54 19.12
C THR A 95 5.88 -1.08 19.44
N GLN A 96 7.17 -0.71 19.50
CA GLN A 96 7.55 0.67 19.77
C GLN A 96 7.30 1.59 18.56
N ALA A 97 7.54 1.11 17.33
CA ALA A 97 7.28 1.87 16.11
C ALA A 97 5.81 2.27 15.98
N ARG A 98 4.88 1.40 16.40
CA ARG A 98 3.44 1.68 16.45
C ARG A 98 3.08 2.92 17.28
N ASP A 99 3.90 3.25 18.28
CA ASP A 99 3.72 4.44 19.13
C ASP A 99 4.53 5.66 18.67
N VAL A 100 5.39 5.49 17.65
CA VAL A 100 6.26 6.54 17.11
C VAL A 100 5.72 7.10 15.80
N VAL A 101 5.28 6.25 14.87
CA VAL A 101 4.95 6.64 13.50
C VAL A 101 3.44 6.80 13.27
N ASN A 102 3.07 7.41 12.15
CA ASN A 102 1.68 7.43 11.69
C ASN A 102 1.14 6.00 11.49
N GLU A 103 -0.11 5.78 11.88
CA GLU A 103 -0.82 4.50 11.85
C GLU A 103 -1.00 3.89 10.46
N GLY A 104 -1.25 4.70 9.43
CA GLY A 104 -1.31 4.23 8.05
C GLY A 104 0.07 3.81 7.53
N LEU A 105 1.09 4.60 7.84
CA LEU A 105 2.49 4.30 7.53
C LEU A 105 2.97 3.03 8.23
N PHE A 106 2.66 2.89 9.53
CA PHE A 106 2.95 1.69 10.31
C PHE A 106 2.33 0.46 9.67
N THR A 107 1.03 0.51 9.37
CA THR A 107 0.30 -0.62 8.79
C THR A 107 0.91 -1.04 7.45
N TYR A 108 1.27 -0.08 6.60
CA TYR A 108 1.95 -0.37 5.34
C TYR A 108 3.31 -1.04 5.58
N ALA A 109 4.23 -0.39 6.28
CA ALA A 109 5.60 -0.86 6.46
C ALA A 109 5.67 -2.20 7.23
N PHE A 110 4.82 -2.37 8.25
CA PHE A 110 4.71 -3.61 9.01
C PHE A 110 4.15 -4.75 8.16
N SER A 111 3.11 -4.49 7.34
CA SER A 111 2.58 -5.49 6.41
C SER A 111 3.65 -5.94 5.40
N VAL A 112 4.42 -5.01 4.84
CA VAL A 112 5.53 -5.34 3.94
C VAL A 112 6.58 -6.17 4.68
N ALA A 113 6.96 -5.81 5.92
CA ALA A 113 7.91 -6.59 6.70
C ALA A 113 7.42 -8.02 6.99
N VAL A 114 6.18 -8.21 7.44
CA VAL A 114 5.60 -9.52 7.74
C VAL A 114 5.57 -10.42 6.50
N VAL A 115 5.21 -9.87 5.33
CA VAL A 115 5.13 -10.65 4.09
C VAL A 115 6.50 -11.11 3.59
N HIS A 116 7.57 -10.37 3.90
CA HIS A 116 8.89 -10.60 3.28
C HIS A 116 9.95 -11.21 4.21
N ARG A 117 9.82 -11.08 5.53
CA ARG A 117 10.75 -11.66 6.49
C ARG A 117 10.62 -13.19 6.51
N ASP A 118 11.76 -13.89 6.51
CA ASP A 118 11.77 -15.35 6.48
C ASP A 118 11.24 -16.00 7.77
N ASP A 119 11.40 -15.32 8.90
CA ASP A 119 10.84 -15.75 10.18
C ASP A 119 9.33 -15.52 10.32
N CYS A 120 8.69 -14.79 9.39
CA CYS A 120 7.25 -14.57 9.33
C CYS A 120 6.53 -15.47 8.30
N ARG A 121 7.27 -16.37 7.62
CA ARG A 121 6.66 -17.29 6.64
C ARG A 121 5.50 -18.10 7.24
N GLY A 122 4.39 -18.16 6.51
CA GLY A 122 3.17 -18.86 6.91
C GLY A 122 2.22 -18.02 7.78
N VAL A 123 2.61 -16.80 8.18
CA VAL A 123 1.71 -15.84 8.82
C VAL A 123 0.82 -15.19 7.77
N THR A 124 -0.48 -15.11 8.04
CA THR A 124 -1.45 -14.36 7.23
C THR A 124 -1.73 -13.04 7.91
N LEU A 125 -1.73 -11.96 7.12
CA LEU A 125 -2.12 -10.63 7.61
C LEU A 125 -3.62 -10.61 7.93
N PRO A 126 -4.05 -9.82 8.95
CA PRO A 126 -5.48 -9.60 9.14
C PRO A 126 -6.08 -8.88 7.92
N PRO A 127 -7.38 -9.08 7.65
CA PRO A 127 -8.07 -8.37 6.58
C PRO A 127 -7.98 -6.85 6.78
N ILE A 128 -7.49 -6.12 5.77
CA ILE A 128 -7.26 -4.67 5.89
C ILE A 128 -8.55 -3.90 6.16
N GLN A 129 -9.69 -4.42 5.69
CA GLN A 129 -11.02 -3.88 5.96
C GLN A 129 -11.49 -4.07 7.41
N GLU A 130 -10.92 -5.02 8.16
CA GLU A 130 -11.17 -5.15 9.60
C GLU A 130 -10.24 -4.24 10.40
N VAL A 131 -9.04 -3.97 9.88
CA VAL A 131 -8.07 -3.05 10.49
C VAL A 131 -8.52 -1.58 10.35
N PHE A 132 -8.98 -1.19 9.16
CA PHE A 132 -9.46 0.15 8.84
C PHE A 132 -10.84 0.10 8.18
N PRO A 133 -11.92 -0.27 8.92
CA PRO A 133 -13.27 -0.37 8.36
C PRO A 133 -13.77 0.95 7.79
N ASP A 134 -13.27 2.07 8.30
CA ASP A 134 -13.58 3.44 7.90
C ASP A 134 -13.12 3.82 6.50
N ARG A 135 -12.29 2.98 5.86
CA ARG A 135 -11.85 3.14 4.46
C ARG A 135 -12.69 2.34 3.47
N PHE A 136 -13.55 1.45 3.95
CA PHE A 136 -14.37 0.55 3.14
C PHE A 136 -15.86 0.78 3.35
N ILE A 137 -16.24 1.28 4.51
CA ILE A 137 -17.61 1.48 4.91
C ILE A 137 -17.91 2.99 4.95
N PRO A 138 -19.04 3.44 4.38
CA PRO A 138 -19.49 4.83 4.44
C PRO A 138 -19.52 5.41 5.85
N ALA A 139 -19.19 6.71 5.95
CA ALA A 139 -19.14 7.44 7.21
C ALA A 139 -20.48 7.41 7.95
N GLU A 140 -21.60 7.41 7.23
CA GLU A 140 -22.94 7.33 7.83
C GLU A 140 -23.15 6.00 8.58
N THR A 141 -22.87 4.88 7.93
CA THR A 141 -22.93 3.54 8.54
C THR A 141 -22.00 3.42 9.75
N ILE A 142 -20.77 3.95 9.66
CA ILE A 142 -19.81 3.96 10.79
C ILE A 142 -20.35 4.77 11.97
N ASN A 143 -20.95 5.94 11.70
CA ASN A 143 -21.56 6.79 12.73
C ASN A 143 -22.77 6.12 13.37
N LEU A 144 -23.61 5.45 12.58
CA LEU A 144 -24.77 4.70 13.06
C LEU A 144 -24.34 3.53 13.96
N ALA A 145 -23.37 2.73 13.53
CA ALA A 145 -22.81 1.64 14.34
C ALA A 145 -22.21 2.15 15.67
N SER A 146 -21.50 3.28 15.62
CA SER A 146 -20.93 3.93 16.81
C SER A 146 -21.99 4.50 17.76
N LYS A 147 -23.16 4.89 17.23
CA LYS A 147 -24.30 5.36 18.03
C LYS A 147 -25.02 4.20 18.69
N GLU A 148 -25.35 3.16 17.93
CA GLU A 148 -26.01 1.95 18.44
C GLU A 148 -25.16 1.26 19.52
N SER A 149 -23.83 1.25 19.38
CA SER A 149 -22.94 0.62 20.38
C SER A 149 -22.92 1.31 21.73
N LYS A 150 -23.17 2.61 21.75
CA LYS A 150 -23.33 3.36 23.01
C LYS A 150 -24.68 3.09 23.66
N ILE A 151 -25.71 2.77 22.88
CA ILE A 151 -27.05 2.47 23.38
C ILE A 151 -27.12 1.03 23.90
N LYS A 152 -26.50 0.09 23.18
CA LYS A 152 -26.54 -1.36 23.46
C LYS A 152 -25.12 -1.92 23.62
N PRO A 153 -24.43 -1.65 24.74
CA PRO A 153 -23.02 -1.98 24.91
C PRO A 153 -22.70 -3.48 25.04
N THR A 154 -23.71 -4.31 25.30
CA THR A 154 -23.56 -5.76 25.55
C THR A 154 -24.19 -6.64 24.48
N GLU A 155 -24.78 -6.06 23.44
CA GLU A 155 -25.45 -6.78 22.37
C GLU A 155 -24.63 -6.67 21.08
N ASP A 156 -24.75 -7.68 20.22
CA ASP A 156 -24.22 -7.62 18.87
C ASP A 156 -25.01 -6.60 18.05
N ILE A 157 -24.29 -5.79 17.28
CA ILE A 157 -24.86 -4.69 16.50
C ILE A 157 -24.72 -5.03 15.04
N VAL A 158 -25.86 -5.05 14.35
CA VAL A 158 -25.92 -5.22 12.91
C VAL A 158 -26.46 -3.93 12.32
N VAL A 159 -25.69 -3.32 11.44
CA VAL A 159 -26.07 -2.11 10.71
C VAL A 159 -26.03 -2.44 9.24
N GLU A 160 -27.12 -2.16 8.55
CA GLU A 160 -27.17 -2.25 7.09
C GLU A 160 -26.29 -1.15 6.49
N ILE A 161 -25.53 -1.49 5.45
CA ILE A 161 -24.64 -0.51 4.81
C ILE A 161 -25.50 0.50 4.05
N GLU A 162 -25.19 1.78 4.19
CA GLU A 162 -25.90 2.84 3.50
C GLU A 162 -25.29 3.01 2.11
N ASP A 163 -26.13 3.02 1.08
CA ASP A 163 -25.68 3.33 -0.27
C ASP A 163 -25.22 4.79 -0.36
N THR A 164 -24.09 5.04 -1.03
CA THR A 164 -23.58 6.40 -1.20
C THR A 164 -23.59 6.83 -2.65
N GLY A 165 -23.88 8.10 -2.90
CA GLY A 165 -23.84 8.70 -4.23
C GLY A 165 -25.21 9.08 -4.79
N ASN A 166 -25.18 9.73 -5.95
CA ASN A 166 -26.37 10.22 -6.63
C ASN A 166 -26.79 9.21 -7.71
N ILE A 167 -27.95 8.56 -7.54
CA ILE A 167 -28.49 7.56 -8.48
C ILE A 167 -28.75 8.17 -9.88
N LEU A 168 -28.88 9.50 -9.97
CA LEU A 168 -29.02 10.20 -11.26
C LEU A 168 -27.71 10.23 -12.06
N GLU A 169 -26.56 10.05 -11.42
CA GLU A 169 -25.27 9.94 -12.10
C GLU A 169 -25.13 8.54 -12.70
N PRO A 170 -24.92 8.40 -14.03
CA PRO A 170 -24.75 7.08 -14.65
C PRO A 170 -23.62 6.25 -14.04
N GLU A 171 -22.60 6.92 -13.51
CA GLU A 171 -21.44 6.30 -12.86
C GLU A 171 -21.79 5.61 -11.51
N TYR A 172 -22.94 5.94 -10.90
CA TYR A 172 -23.44 5.24 -9.72
C TYR A 172 -23.72 3.75 -10.01
N LYS A 173 -24.09 3.40 -11.25
CA LYS A 173 -24.29 2.00 -11.65
C LYS A 173 -23.05 1.14 -11.47
N LEU A 174 -21.86 1.73 -11.42
CA LEU A 174 -20.59 1.03 -11.26
C LEU A 174 -20.08 1.05 -9.81
N ALA A 175 -20.85 1.58 -8.86
CA ALA A 175 -20.50 1.61 -7.45
C ALA A 175 -20.20 0.19 -6.91
N TYR A 176 -20.99 -0.82 -7.29
CA TYR A 176 -20.75 -2.21 -6.89
C TYR A 176 -19.37 -2.75 -7.26
N PHE A 177 -18.73 -2.19 -8.29
CA PHE A 177 -17.38 -2.55 -8.71
C PHE A 177 -16.33 -1.64 -8.08
N ARG A 178 -16.54 -0.32 -8.14
CA ARG A 178 -15.57 0.68 -7.64
C ARG A 178 -15.43 0.66 -6.12
N GLU A 179 -16.53 0.39 -5.41
CA GLU A 179 -16.63 0.42 -3.96
C GLU A 179 -16.63 -0.99 -3.36
N ASP A 180 -16.35 -2.02 -4.17
CA ASP A 180 -16.19 -3.39 -3.67
C ASP A 180 -15.01 -3.49 -2.68
N ILE A 181 -15.27 -4.17 -1.56
CA ILE A 181 -14.30 -4.37 -0.49
C ILE A 181 -13.12 -5.22 -0.99
N GLY A 182 -13.40 -6.27 -1.76
CA GLY A 182 -12.41 -7.20 -2.26
C GLY A 182 -11.44 -6.58 -3.25
N ILE A 183 -11.92 -5.78 -4.19
CA ILE A 183 -11.10 -5.07 -5.19
C ILE A 183 -10.18 -4.05 -4.51
N ASN A 184 -10.71 -3.26 -3.56
CA ASN A 184 -9.91 -2.28 -2.83
C ASN A 184 -8.87 -2.94 -1.91
N ALA A 185 -9.23 -4.04 -1.23
CA ALA A 185 -8.30 -4.82 -0.44
C ALA A 185 -7.21 -5.48 -1.31
N HIS A 186 -7.58 -6.02 -2.47
CA HIS A 186 -6.64 -6.59 -3.44
C HIS A 186 -5.60 -5.56 -3.88
N HIS A 187 -6.03 -4.35 -4.24
CA HIS A 187 -5.14 -3.27 -4.66
C HIS A 187 -4.14 -2.88 -3.56
N TRP A 188 -4.60 -2.81 -2.30
CA TRP A 188 -3.70 -2.62 -1.15
C TRP A 188 -2.66 -3.73 -1.04
N TYR A 189 -3.08 -5.00 -1.05
CA TYR A 189 -2.16 -6.13 -0.90
C TYR A 189 -1.19 -6.26 -2.08
N PHE A 190 -1.59 -5.89 -3.30
CA PHE A 190 -0.70 -5.86 -4.45
C PHE A 190 0.52 -4.95 -4.17
N HIS A 191 0.28 -3.72 -3.69
CA HIS A 191 1.35 -2.78 -3.34
C HIS A 191 2.12 -3.18 -2.07
N VAL A 192 1.54 -3.99 -1.17
CA VAL A 192 2.31 -4.61 -0.08
C VAL A 192 3.28 -5.67 -0.61
N VAL A 193 2.88 -6.48 -1.58
CA VAL A 193 3.72 -7.54 -2.17
C VAL A 193 4.76 -6.98 -3.14
N TYR A 194 4.41 -5.93 -3.87
CA TYR A 194 5.26 -5.25 -4.85
C TYR A 194 5.40 -3.76 -4.50
N PRO A 195 6.10 -3.42 -3.40
CA PRO A 195 6.28 -2.03 -3.02
C PRO A 195 7.18 -1.29 -4.03
N ALA A 196 6.85 -0.02 -4.31
CA ALA A 196 7.61 0.80 -5.25
C ALA A 196 9.09 0.98 -4.85
N ASN A 197 9.39 1.10 -3.55
CA ASN A 197 10.75 1.26 -3.03
C ASN A 197 11.34 -0.06 -2.50
N TRP A 198 11.30 -1.11 -3.31
CA TRP A 198 11.91 -2.39 -2.97
C TRP A 198 13.44 -2.35 -3.15
N SER A 199 14.21 -2.78 -2.15
CA SER A 199 15.67 -2.86 -2.24
C SER A 199 16.12 -4.32 -2.32
N THR A 200 16.61 -4.74 -3.48
CA THR A 200 17.23 -6.05 -3.67
C THR A 200 18.52 -6.17 -2.87
N GLU A 201 19.30 -5.08 -2.74
CA GLU A 201 20.53 -5.04 -1.95
C GLU A 201 20.28 -5.36 -0.48
N LEU A 202 19.25 -4.73 0.11
CA LEU A 202 18.86 -4.97 1.50
C LEU A 202 18.29 -6.37 1.71
N THR A 203 17.40 -6.79 0.80
CA THR A 203 16.56 -7.97 1.03
C THR A 203 17.20 -9.27 0.53
N GLY A 204 18.18 -9.18 -0.37
CA GLY A 204 18.75 -10.30 -1.11
C GLY A 204 17.76 -10.98 -2.06
N LYS A 205 16.59 -10.38 -2.31
CA LYS A 205 15.46 -10.99 -3.02
C LYS A 205 15.04 -10.09 -4.18
N VAL A 206 15.21 -10.58 -5.40
CA VAL A 206 14.73 -9.89 -6.60
C VAL A 206 13.22 -10.08 -6.74
N LYS A 207 12.50 -8.99 -7.06
CA LYS A 207 11.10 -9.05 -7.50
C LYS A 207 11.05 -9.22 -9.00
N ASP A 208 11.03 -10.48 -9.44
CA ASP A 208 11.04 -10.81 -10.86
C ASP A 208 9.89 -10.10 -11.60
N ARG A 209 10.25 -9.40 -12.68
CA ARG A 209 9.33 -8.67 -13.57
C ARG A 209 8.36 -7.72 -12.84
N LYS A 210 8.78 -7.09 -11.73
CA LYS A 210 7.95 -6.18 -10.93
C LYS A 210 7.29 -5.09 -11.78
N GLY A 211 8.06 -4.41 -12.64
CA GLY A 211 7.54 -3.32 -13.48
C GLY A 211 6.53 -3.82 -14.51
N GLU A 212 6.77 -5.00 -15.10
CA GLU A 212 5.83 -5.57 -16.05
C GLU A 212 4.54 -6.02 -15.36
N LEU A 213 4.64 -6.59 -14.15
CA LEU A 213 3.47 -6.96 -13.38
C LEU A 213 2.69 -5.73 -12.90
N PHE A 214 3.35 -4.63 -12.56
CA PHE A 214 2.71 -3.34 -12.31
C PHE A 214 1.86 -2.93 -13.52
N TYR A 215 2.44 -2.96 -14.73
CA TYR A 215 1.70 -2.68 -15.97
C TYR A 215 0.50 -3.63 -16.14
N TYR A 216 0.72 -4.94 -16.04
CA TYR A 216 -0.31 -5.94 -16.29
C TYR A 216 -1.47 -5.87 -15.29
N MET A 217 -1.17 -5.71 -13.99
CA MET A 217 -2.20 -5.65 -12.95
C MET A 217 -3.13 -4.45 -13.17
N HIS A 218 -2.57 -3.25 -13.37
CA HIS A 218 -3.37 -2.04 -13.61
C HIS A 218 -4.09 -2.09 -14.96
N GLN A 219 -3.49 -2.68 -16.00
CA GLN A 219 -4.16 -2.92 -17.28
C GLN A 219 -5.39 -3.81 -17.10
N GLN A 220 -5.29 -4.87 -16.29
CA GLN A 220 -6.42 -5.77 -16.00
C GLN A 220 -7.52 -5.07 -15.18
N MET A 221 -7.17 -4.18 -14.24
CA MET A 221 -8.16 -3.36 -13.53
C MET A 221 -8.97 -2.49 -14.52
N CYS A 222 -8.29 -1.79 -15.43
CA CYS A 222 -8.95 -0.99 -16.46
C CYS A 222 -9.81 -1.84 -17.41
N ALA A 223 -9.31 -2.99 -17.86
CA ALA A 223 -10.05 -3.88 -18.74
C ALA A 223 -11.33 -4.42 -18.08
N ARG A 224 -11.26 -4.81 -16.80
CA ARG A 224 -12.42 -5.25 -16.03
C ARG A 224 -13.41 -4.11 -15.82
N TYR A 225 -12.93 -2.92 -15.48
CA TYR A 225 -13.77 -1.74 -15.35
C TYR A 225 -14.51 -1.43 -16.66
N ASP A 226 -13.84 -1.49 -17.82
CA ASP A 226 -14.47 -1.33 -19.13
C ASP A 226 -15.54 -2.40 -19.41
N CYS A 227 -15.32 -3.66 -19.00
CA CYS A 227 -16.34 -4.71 -19.09
C CYS A 227 -17.58 -4.37 -18.26
N GLU A 228 -17.43 -3.84 -17.05
CA GLU A 228 -18.56 -3.43 -16.22
C GLU A 228 -19.29 -2.22 -16.82
N ARG A 229 -18.54 -1.25 -17.39
CA ARG A 229 -19.12 -0.12 -18.14
C ARG A 229 -20.01 -0.61 -19.27
N LEU A 230 -19.48 -1.48 -20.13
CA LEU A 230 -20.22 -2.04 -21.26
C LEU A 230 -21.43 -2.87 -20.81
N SER A 231 -21.29 -3.63 -19.72
CA SER A 231 -22.41 -4.40 -19.13
C SER A 231 -23.54 -3.51 -18.64
N ASN A 232 -23.22 -2.29 -18.18
CA ASN A 232 -24.19 -1.28 -17.75
C ASN A 232 -24.67 -0.35 -18.89
N GLY A 233 -24.31 -0.65 -20.15
CA GLY A 233 -24.68 0.14 -21.32
C GLY A 233 -23.95 1.47 -21.44
N LEU A 234 -22.79 1.62 -20.78
CA LEU A 234 -21.93 2.79 -20.83
C LEU A 234 -20.81 2.58 -21.85
N ASN A 235 -20.28 3.68 -22.39
CA ASN A 235 -19.08 3.63 -23.24
C ASN A 235 -17.86 3.27 -22.39
N ARG A 236 -16.84 2.66 -23.02
CA ARG A 236 -15.51 2.48 -22.40
C ARG A 236 -14.94 3.79 -21.87
N MET A 237 -14.10 3.69 -20.85
CA MET A 237 -13.45 4.85 -20.26
C MET A 237 -12.53 5.54 -21.26
N ILE A 238 -12.45 6.87 -21.16
CA ILE A 238 -11.56 7.69 -21.98
C ILE A 238 -10.28 7.95 -21.16
N PRO A 239 -9.08 7.80 -21.75
CA PRO A 239 -7.83 8.11 -21.06
C PRO A 239 -7.69 9.60 -20.76
N PHE A 240 -7.29 9.92 -19.53
CA PHE A 240 -6.94 11.28 -19.12
C PHE A 240 -5.54 11.65 -19.61
N HIS A 241 -5.46 12.04 -20.89
CA HIS A 241 -4.20 12.34 -21.59
C HIS A 241 -3.87 13.84 -21.60
N ASN A 242 -4.88 14.70 -21.54
CA ASN A 242 -4.75 16.14 -21.45
C ASN A 242 -4.96 16.62 -20.01
N PHE A 243 -3.90 17.14 -19.37
CA PHE A 243 -3.92 17.52 -17.96
C PHE A 243 -4.73 18.81 -17.68
N GLU A 244 -5.10 19.56 -18.72
CA GLU A 244 -5.99 20.71 -18.62
C GLU A 244 -7.48 20.31 -18.60
N GLU A 245 -7.81 19.06 -18.94
CA GLU A 245 -9.20 18.61 -18.93
C GLU A 245 -9.82 18.69 -17.53
N LYS A 246 -11.11 19.03 -17.52
CA LYS A 246 -11.87 19.15 -16.28
C LYS A 246 -12.26 17.76 -15.79
N LEU A 247 -11.88 17.46 -14.56
CA LEU A 247 -12.18 16.21 -13.88
C LEU A 247 -13.65 16.13 -13.50
N GLU A 248 -14.19 14.92 -13.59
CA GLU A 248 -15.49 14.57 -13.02
C GLU A 248 -15.46 14.65 -11.50
N GLY A 249 -16.61 15.01 -10.93
CA GLY A 249 -16.78 15.08 -9.48
C GLY A 249 -16.95 13.69 -8.86
N TYR A 250 -16.42 13.52 -7.64
CA TYR A 250 -16.63 12.30 -6.85
C TYR A 250 -16.61 12.63 -5.36
N ALA A 251 -17.61 12.15 -4.63
CA ALA A 251 -17.69 12.26 -3.18
C ALA A 251 -17.57 10.85 -2.59
N PRO A 252 -16.46 10.53 -1.89
CA PRO A 252 -16.23 9.17 -1.39
C PRO A 252 -17.09 8.81 -0.17
N HIS A 253 -17.62 9.80 0.55
CA HIS A 253 -18.36 9.59 1.81
C HIS A 253 -17.61 8.78 2.87
N LEU A 254 -16.27 8.75 2.81
CA LEU A 254 -15.42 8.09 3.79
C LEU A 254 -14.94 9.07 4.87
N THR A 255 -14.75 8.56 6.08
CA THR A 255 -14.16 9.30 7.21
C THR A 255 -12.94 8.56 7.71
N SER A 256 -11.95 9.28 8.22
CA SER A 256 -10.83 8.69 8.93
C SER A 256 -11.14 8.70 10.43
N LEU A 257 -11.34 7.52 11.01
CA LEU A 257 -11.58 7.36 12.44
C LEU A 257 -10.40 7.83 13.30
N VAL A 258 -9.19 7.88 12.72
CA VAL A 258 -7.99 8.38 13.42
C VAL A 258 -8.02 9.90 13.56
N SER A 259 -8.28 10.60 12.45
CA SER A 259 -8.16 12.05 12.38
C SER A 259 -9.46 12.76 12.71
N GLY A 260 -10.59 12.10 12.51
CA GLY A 260 -11.93 12.68 12.44
C GLY A 260 -12.19 13.46 11.15
N LEU A 261 -11.24 13.47 10.20
CA LEU A 261 -11.36 14.16 8.92
C LEU A 261 -11.96 13.24 7.87
N HIS A 262 -12.68 13.84 6.91
CA HIS A 262 -13.19 13.13 5.76
C HIS A 262 -12.17 13.08 4.63
N TYR A 263 -12.24 12.03 3.82
CA TYR A 263 -11.62 12.08 2.49
C TYR A 263 -12.32 13.19 1.69
N ALA A 264 -11.53 14.12 1.17
CA ALA A 264 -12.07 15.30 0.49
C ALA A 264 -12.89 14.87 -0.73
N SER A 265 -14.11 15.42 -0.83
CA SER A 265 -14.91 15.30 -2.04
C SER A 265 -14.37 16.24 -3.10
N ARG A 266 -14.31 15.77 -4.36
CA ARG A 266 -13.93 16.59 -5.51
C ARG A 266 -15.19 17.03 -6.25
N PRO A 267 -15.54 18.32 -6.30
CA PRO A 267 -16.61 18.78 -7.17
C PRO A 267 -16.19 18.68 -8.65
N GLN A 268 -17.16 18.65 -9.55
CA GLN A 268 -16.88 18.67 -10.99
C GLN A 268 -16.24 19.98 -11.43
N GLY A 269 -15.44 19.94 -12.51
CA GLY A 269 -15.03 21.13 -13.25
C GLY A 269 -13.65 21.70 -12.90
N PHE A 270 -12.90 21.05 -12.01
CA PHE A 270 -11.51 21.37 -11.71
C PHE A 270 -10.55 20.62 -12.62
N SER A 271 -9.47 21.26 -13.06
CA SER A 271 -8.34 20.62 -13.73
C SER A 271 -7.20 20.37 -12.73
N LEU A 272 -6.12 19.69 -13.16
CA LEU A 272 -4.91 19.63 -12.35
C LEU A 272 -4.34 21.03 -12.12
N GLN A 273 -3.71 21.21 -10.95
CA GLN A 273 -3.10 22.45 -10.49
C GLN A 273 -1.74 22.12 -9.88
N ASP A 274 -0.82 23.07 -9.95
CA ASP A 274 0.51 22.91 -9.38
C ASP A 274 0.45 22.71 -7.86
N LEU A 275 1.29 21.81 -7.37
CA LEU A 275 1.54 21.60 -5.95
C LEU A 275 2.95 22.08 -5.61
N ASN A 276 3.21 22.33 -4.33
CA ASN A 276 4.54 22.75 -3.88
C ASN A 276 5.64 21.74 -4.20
N ASP A 277 5.29 20.46 -4.34
CA ASP A 277 6.22 19.36 -4.56
C ASP A 277 6.33 18.93 -6.04
N VAL A 278 5.35 19.27 -6.88
CA VAL A 278 5.32 18.90 -8.30
C VAL A 278 4.43 19.88 -9.08
N ASP A 279 4.92 20.38 -10.20
CA ASP A 279 4.13 21.17 -11.15
C ASP A 279 3.52 20.28 -12.25
N VAL A 280 2.40 20.72 -12.83
CA VAL A 280 1.74 19.96 -13.92
C VAL A 280 2.66 19.86 -15.14
N GLN A 281 3.51 20.87 -15.34
CA GLN A 281 4.48 20.93 -16.43
C GLN A 281 5.56 19.83 -16.33
N ASP A 282 5.97 19.44 -15.13
CA ASP A 282 6.92 18.36 -14.85
C ASP A 282 6.28 17.03 -15.22
N MET A 283 5.00 16.83 -14.88
CA MET A 283 4.25 15.64 -15.28
C MET A 283 4.16 15.51 -16.81
N GLU A 284 3.92 16.62 -17.52
CA GLU A 284 3.94 16.63 -18.99
C GLU A 284 5.34 16.31 -19.54
N ARG A 285 6.38 16.93 -18.97
CA ARG A 285 7.78 16.66 -19.36
C ARG A 285 8.16 15.19 -19.15
N TRP A 286 7.75 14.57 -18.05
CA TRP A 286 7.99 13.14 -17.83
C TRP A 286 7.27 12.27 -18.88
N ARG A 287 6.01 12.58 -19.20
CA ARG A 287 5.27 11.89 -20.26
C ARG A 287 6.00 11.99 -21.60
N GLU A 288 6.40 13.19 -22.02
CA GLU A 288 7.09 13.38 -23.30
C GLU A 288 8.43 12.63 -23.36
N ARG A 289 9.23 12.68 -22.29
CA ARG A 289 10.50 11.93 -22.22
C ARG A 289 10.29 10.42 -22.32
N ILE A 290 9.23 9.89 -21.70
CA ILE A 290 8.90 8.47 -21.77
C ILE A 290 8.49 8.08 -23.20
N LEU A 291 7.67 8.89 -23.85
CA LEU A 291 7.25 8.65 -25.25
C LEU A 291 8.45 8.70 -26.20
N GLU A 292 9.34 9.69 -26.04
CA GLU A 292 10.58 9.79 -26.81
C GLU A 292 11.46 8.54 -26.63
N ALA A 293 11.63 8.07 -25.40
CA ALA A 293 12.40 6.86 -25.11
C ALA A 293 11.79 5.59 -25.76
N ILE A 294 10.45 5.50 -25.81
CA ILE A 294 9.74 4.43 -26.49
C ILE A 294 10.00 4.49 -28.00
N ASP A 295 9.84 5.66 -28.63
CA ASP A 295 10.05 5.83 -30.08
C ASP A 295 11.50 5.54 -30.48
N LEU A 296 12.47 5.90 -29.63
CA LEU A 296 13.89 5.63 -29.83
C LEU A 296 14.27 4.18 -29.47
N HIS A 297 13.36 3.39 -28.92
CA HIS A 297 13.58 2.01 -28.45
C HIS A 297 14.71 1.87 -27.41
N LYS A 298 14.95 2.92 -26.61
CA LYS A 298 16.00 2.93 -25.58
C LYS A 298 15.72 3.96 -24.49
N VAL A 299 16.19 3.69 -23.28
CA VAL A 299 16.20 4.62 -22.15
C VAL A 299 17.63 4.95 -21.76
N HIS A 300 17.83 6.04 -21.01
CA HIS A 300 19.12 6.41 -20.45
C HIS A 300 19.12 6.19 -18.94
N ASP A 301 20.17 5.54 -18.42
CA ASP A 301 20.40 5.46 -16.98
C ASP A 301 20.92 6.79 -16.39
N ALA A 302 21.06 6.85 -15.07
CA ALA A 302 21.59 8.03 -14.37
C ALA A 302 23.04 8.39 -14.74
N GLN A 303 23.79 7.48 -15.39
CA GLN A 303 25.14 7.71 -15.90
C GLN A 303 25.15 8.03 -17.41
N ASN A 304 23.97 8.22 -18.00
CA ASN A 304 23.75 8.48 -19.42
C ASN A 304 24.13 7.32 -20.35
N ASN A 305 24.24 6.08 -19.84
CA ASN A 305 24.37 4.91 -20.68
C ASN A 305 23.02 4.53 -21.29
N GLU A 306 23.05 4.01 -22.51
CA GLU A 306 21.85 3.57 -23.22
C GLU A 306 21.47 2.15 -22.82
N ILE A 307 20.20 1.96 -22.45
CA ILE A 307 19.60 0.66 -22.16
C ILE A 307 18.52 0.41 -23.22
N PRO A 308 18.65 -0.63 -24.07
CA PRO A 308 17.66 -0.92 -25.10
C PRO A 308 16.33 -1.40 -24.49
N LEU A 309 15.22 -1.00 -25.09
CA LEU A 309 13.90 -1.53 -24.80
C LEU A 309 13.64 -2.77 -25.68
N ASP A 310 14.17 -3.91 -25.27
CA ASP A 310 14.01 -5.17 -25.99
C ASP A 310 12.68 -5.90 -25.67
N GLU A 311 12.35 -6.92 -26.46
CA GLU A 311 11.10 -7.70 -26.30
C GLU A 311 11.02 -8.44 -24.95
N ALA A 312 12.15 -8.74 -24.31
CA ALA A 312 12.19 -9.53 -23.08
C ALA A 312 12.05 -8.67 -21.82
N ASN A 313 12.57 -7.44 -21.82
CA ASN A 313 12.73 -6.60 -20.64
C ASN A 313 12.07 -5.21 -20.79
N GLY A 314 11.72 -4.79 -22.00
CA GLY A 314 11.20 -3.44 -22.27
C GLY A 314 9.98 -3.10 -21.42
N ALA A 315 9.02 -4.01 -21.29
CA ALA A 315 7.84 -3.80 -20.45
C ALA A 315 8.18 -3.67 -18.96
N ASN A 316 9.18 -4.43 -18.48
CA ASN A 316 9.62 -4.34 -17.09
C ASN A 316 10.35 -3.02 -16.80
N ILE A 317 11.22 -2.58 -17.71
CA ILE A 317 11.94 -1.30 -17.62
C ILE A 317 10.93 -0.14 -17.64
N LEU A 318 10.02 -0.12 -18.60
CA LEU A 318 9.00 0.92 -18.71
C LEU A 318 8.08 0.94 -17.48
N GLY A 319 7.66 -0.21 -16.98
CA GLY A 319 6.87 -0.28 -15.76
C GLY A 319 7.59 0.29 -14.54
N ALA A 320 8.90 0.05 -14.41
CA ALA A 320 9.71 0.62 -13.33
C ALA A 320 9.84 2.15 -13.43
N ILE A 321 9.90 2.70 -14.63
CA ILE A 321 9.95 4.15 -14.91
C ILE A 321 8.58 4.81 -14.67
N ILE A 322 7.50 4.20 -15.16
CA ILE A 322 6.14 4.76 -15.13
C ILE A 322 5.52 4.76 -13.72
N GLU A 323 5.69 3.68 -12.94
CA GLU A 323 5.36 3.70 -11.50
C GLU A 323 6.23 4.73 -10.75
N ALA A 324 7.47 4.84 -11.24
CA ALA A 324 8.69 5.36 -10.64
C ALA A 324 9.15 4.59 -9.37
N SER A 325 9.44 3.31 -9.54
CA SER A 325 10.03 2.45 -8.50
C SER A 325 11.52 2.69 -8.26
N SER A 326 12.08 2.15 -7.18
CA SER A 326 13.54 2.10 -6.91
C SER A 326 14.35 1.49 -8.05
N ASP A 327 13.74 0.63 -8.87
CA ASP A 327 14.38 -0.03 -10.02
C ASP A 327 14.36 0.84 -11.30
N SER A 328 13.82 2.07 -11.25
CA SER A 328 13.87 2.98 -12.40
C SER A 328 15.34 3.32 -12.74
N PRO A 329 15.80 3.12 -13.99
CA PRO A 329 17.17 3.44 -14.41
C PRO A 329 17.53 4.92 -14.22
N ASN A 330 16.53 5.80 -14.29
CA ASN A 330 16.68 7.22 -14.07
C ASN A 330 15.37 7.81 -13.52
N LYS A 331 15.44 8.47 -12.37
CA LYS A 331 14.27 9.09 -11.70
C LYS A 331 14.13 10.60 -12.00
N GLY A 332 15.06 11.21 -12.74
CA GLY A 332 15.17 12.66 -12.96
C GLY A 332 14.77 13.16 -14.35
#